data_AF-A0A967RS56-F1
#
_entry.id   AF-A0A967RS56-F1
#
_cell.length_a   1.000
_cell.length_b   1.000
_cell.length_c   1.000
_cell.angle_alpha   90.00
_cell.angle_beta   90.00
_cell.angle_gamma   90.00
#
_symmetry.space_group_name_H-M   'P 1'
#
loop_
_entity.id
_entity.type
_entity.pdbx_description
1 polymer ?
#
loop_
_entity_poly.entity_id
_entity_poly.type
_entity_poly.pdbx_seq_one_letter_code
_entity_poly.pdbx_strand_id
1 'polypeptide(L)'
;DVSAQTLLNLTIKTVRRGSIVYTDKFRSYDALMCCGYRHLKVDHGKRFSTGKVYINGLEGFWSYAKERLIKHHGVSKEKFPLYLKEMEFRYNNRNTEIFHEL
;
A
#
# COMPACT_ATOMS: atom_id res chain seq x y z
N ASP A 1 3.55 -18.00 1.03
CA ASP A 1 2.32 -17.45 1.62
C ASP A 1 2.58 -16.37 2.65
N VAL A 2 1.76 -15.31 2.65
CA VAL A 2 1.74 -14.31 3.72
C VAL A 2 0.74 -14.79 4.76
N SER A 3 1.22 -15.16 5.95
CA SER A 3 0.35 -15.58 7.05
C SER A 3 -0.23 -14.36 7.77
N ALA A 4 -1.38 -14.54 8.41
CA ALA A 4 -1.99 -13.49 9.24
C ALA A 4 -1.05 -12.98 10.34
N GLN A 5 -0.24 -13.88 10.91
CA GLN A 5 0.75 -13.53 11.92
C GLN A 5 1.83 -12.57 11.39
N THR A 6 2.32 -12.80 10.16
CA THR A 6 3.31 -11.93 9.53
C THR A 6 2.73 -10.53 9.29
N LEU A 7 1.50 -10.46 8.79
CA LEU A 7 0.77 -9.21 8.57
C LEU A 7 0.56 -8.43 9.88
N LEU A 8 0.14 -9.11 10.93
CA LEU A 8 -0.07 -8.53 12.26
C LEU A 8 1.24 -7.96 12.83
N ASN A 9 2.31 -8.74 12.80
CA ASN A 9 3.62 -8.36 13.33
C ASN A 9 4.19 -7.13 12.59
N LEU A 10 4.06 -7.09 11.26
CA LEU A 10 4.48 -5.94 10.48
C LEU A 10 3.63 -4.71 10.81
N THR A 11 2.32 -4.86 10.92
CA THR A 11 1.41 -3.75 11.23
C THR A 11 1.69 -3.16 12.61
N ILE A 12 1.93 -3.98 13.63
CA ILE A 12 2.29 -3.52 14.97
C ILE A 12 3.62 -2.75 14.96
N LYS A 13 4.59 -3.16 14.12
CA LYS A 13 5.89 -2.50 14.01
C LYS A 13 5.83 -1.17 13.26
N THR A 14 4.97 -1.05 12.25
CA THR A 14 4.97 0.11 11.33
C THR A 14 3.85 1.10 11.62
N VAL A 15 2.73 0.66 12.21
CA VAL A 15 1.53 1.48 12.41
C VAL A 15 1.35 1.79 13.89
N ARG A 16 1.28 3.09 14.21
CA ARG A 16 1.01 3.57 15.58
C ARG A 16 -0.30 2.98 16.11
N ARG A 17 -0.25 2.39 17.30
CA ARG A 17 -1.43 1.87 18.01
C ARG A 17 -2.52 2.94 18.14
N GLY A 18 -3.76 2.57 17.86
CA GLY A 18 -4.92 3.48 17.85
C GLY A 18 -5.21 4.15 16.50
N SER A 19 -4.36 3.94 15.48
CA SER A 19 -4.64 4.36 14.11
C SER A 19 -5.86 3.63 13.53
N ILE A 20 -6.63 4.32 12.68
CA ILE A 20 -7.70 3.69 11.90
C ILE A 20 -7.04 3.02 10.69
N VAL A 21 -7.25 1.72 10.54
CA VAL A 21 -6.69 0.94 9.43
C VAL A 21 -7.84 0.55 8.50
N TYR A 22 -7.73 0.94 7.24
CA TYR A 22 -8.67 0.54 6.18
C TYR A 22 -8.05 -0.65 5.44
N THR A 23 -8.69 -1.82 5.50
CA THR A 23 -8.25 -2.99 4.72
C THR A 23 -9.45 -3.66 4.06
N ASP A 24 -9.17 -4.42 3.00
CA ASP A 24 -10.15 -5.26 2.32
C ASP A 24 -10.60 -6.46 3.22
N LYS A 25 -11.61 -7.21 2.79
CA LYS A 25 -12.27 -8.34 3.49
C LYS A 25 -11.38 -9.58 3.66
N PHE A 26 -10.06 -9.47 3.49
CA PHE A 26 -9.15 -10.59 3.69
C PHE A 26 -9.10 -10.98 5.18
N ARG A 27 -9.46 -12.25 5.48
CA ARG A 27 -9.64 -12.77 6.85
C ARG A 27 -8.42 -12.56 7.76
N SER A 28 -7.22 -12.50 7.21
CA SER A 28 -6.01 -12.24 8.00
C SER A 28 -5.99 -10.89 8.70
N TYR A 29 -6.78 -9.91 8.24
CA TYR A 29 -6.91 -8.60 8.87
C TYR A 29 -7.88 -8.59 10.06
N ASP A 30 -8.71 -9.61 10.26
CA ASP A 30 -9.59 -9.69 11.43
C ASP A 30 -8.76 -9.73 12.74
N ALA A 31 -7.53 -10.25 12.70
CA ALA A 31 -6.60 -10.22 13.83
C ALA A 31 -6.18 -8.80 14.26
N LEU A 32 -6.24 -7.80 13.37
CA LEU A 32 -5.93 -6.40 13.71
C LEU A 32 -6.94 -5.81 14.70
N MET A 33 -8.20 -6.27 14.67
CA MET A 33 -9.23 -5.86 15.62
C MET A 33 -8.87 -6.26 17.05
N CYS A 34 -8.34 -7.48 17.23
CA CYS A 34 -7.90 -7.98 18.53
C CYS A 34 -6.70 -7.19 19.10
N CYS A 35 -5.96 -6.47 18.26
CA CYS A 35 -4.79 -5.67 18.65
C CYS A 35 -5.10 -4.18 18.89
N GLY A 36 -6.37 -3.79 18.94
CA GLY A 36 -6.78 -2.42 19.27
C GLY A 36 -6.71 -1.43 18.10
N TYR A 37 -6.61 -1.91 16.86
CA TYR A 37 -6.76 -1.08 15.66
C TYR A 37 -8.23 -1.04 15.27
N ARG A 38 -8.77 0.16 14.99
CA ARG A 38 -10.12 0.28 14.43
C ARG A 38 -10.07 -0.11 12.96
N HIS A 39 -10.59 -1.29 12.64
CA HIS A 39 -10.72 -1.77 11.27
C HIS A 39 -12.04 -1.33 10.67
N LEU A 40 -11.99 -0.58 9.57
CA LEU A 40 -13.16 -0.27 8.76
C LEU A 40 -13.11 -1.11 7.48
N LYS A 41 -14.02 -2.07 7.36
CA LYS A 41 -14.17 -2.92 6.16
C LYS A 41 -14.75 -2.08 5.03
N VAL A 42 -13.99 -1.91 3.95
CA VAL A 42 -14.47 -1.20 2.75
C VAL A 42 -15.24 -2.18 1.89
N ASP A 43 -16.53 -1.92 1.68
CA ASP A 43 -17.39 -2.73 0.81
C ASP A 43 -17.25 -2.24 -0.65
N HIS A 44 -16.51 -3.00 -1.46
CA HIS A 44 -16.15 -2.66 -2.84
C HIS A 44 -17.37 -2.60 -3.79
N GLY A 45 -18.57 -2.97 -3.34
CA GLY A 45 -19.77 -3.03 -4.17
C GLY A 45 -20.72 -1.82 -4.11
N LYS A 46 -20.56 -0.86 -3.18
CA LYS A 46 -21.62 0.16 -2.97
C LYS A 46 -21.23 1.63 -2.94
N ARG A 47 -19.99 2.02 -2.67
CA ARG A 47 -19.63 3.46 -2.67
C ARG A 47 -18.16 3.68 -3.00
N PHE A 48 -17.88 4.01 -4.26
CA PHE A 48 -16.73 4.85 -4.59
C PHE A 48 -17.03 6.27 -4.08
N SER A 49 -16.12 6.86 -3.30
CA SER A 49 -16.19 8.22 -2.70
C SER A 49 -17.20 8.35 -1.54
N THR A 50 -16.78 8.67 -0.31
CA THR A 50 -16.35 10.01 0.10
C THR A 50 -15.54 9.89 1.40
N GLY A 51 -14.22 10.06 1.32
CA GLY A 51 -13.34 10.07 2.50
C GLY A 51 -12.01 9.35 2.24
N LYS A 52 -10.89 10.09 2.43
CA LYS A 52 -9.48 9.66 2.33
C LYS A 52 -9.29 8.21 1.86
N VAL A 53 -9.32 8.04 0.55
CA VAL A 53 -9.35 6.74 -0.13
C VAL A 53 -7.94 6.16 -0.18
N TYR A 54 -7.51 5.61 0.96
CA TYR A 54 -6.18 4.99 1.09
C TYR A 54 -6.03 3.73 0.22
N ILE A 55 -7.11 2.97 -0.04
CA ILE A 55 -7.04 1.70 -0.76
C ILE A 55 -6.94 1.92 -2.28
N ASN A 56 -7.82 2.75 -2.87
CA ASN A 56 -7.78 2.98 -4.34
C ASN A 56 -6.49 3.69 -4.78
N GLY A 57 -5.89 4.54 -3.93
CA GLY A 57 -4.58 5.13 -4.22
C GLY A 57 -3.46 4.08 -4.26
N LEU A 58 -3.55 3.06 -3.41
CA LEU A 58 -2.57 1.98 -3.29
C LEU A 58 -2.70 0.99 -4.47
N GLU A 59 -3.93 0.71 -4.92
CA GLU A 59 -4.17 -0.03 -6.16
C GLU A 59 -3.62 0.70 -7.38
N GLY A 60 -3.87 2.01 -7.48
CA GLY A 60 -3.32 2.85 -8.55
C GLY A 60 -1.79 2.86 -8.55
N PHE A 61 -1.17 2.96 -7.37
CA PHE A 61 0.28 2.86 -7.22
C PHE A 61 0.82 1.52 -7.71
N TRP A 62 0.24 0.39 -7.30
CA TRP A 62 0.73 -0.91 -7.71
C TRP A 62 0.54 -1.19 -9.20
N SER A 63 -0.56 -0.74 -9.81
CA SER A 63 -0.72 -0.81 -11.26
C SER A 63 0.40 -0.04 -11.98
N TYR A 64 0.67 1.19 -11.55
CA TYR A 64 1.75 2.02 -12.08
C TYR A 64 3.15 1.39 -11.92
N ALA A 65 3.44 0.85 -10.73
CA ALA A 65 4.73 0.26 -10.41
C ALA A 65 4.96 -1.05 -11.17
N LYS A 66 3.94 -1.92 -11.24
CA LYS A 66 4.04 -3.20 -11.96
C LYS A 66 4.34 -3.00 -13.45
N GLU A 67 3.64 -2.09 -14.10
CA GLU A 67 3.84 -1.80 -15.53
C GLU A 67 5.30 -1.43 -15.84
N ARG A 68 5.95 -0.65 -14.96
CA ARG A 68 7.35 -0.23 -15.11
C ARG A 68 8.33 -1.34 -14.75
N LEU A 69 8.08 -2.04 -13.64
CA LEU A 69 8.93 -3.14 -13.19
C LEU A 69 8.99 -4.30 -14.19
N ILE A 70 7.89 -4.58 -14.89
CA ILE A 70 7.85 -5.62 -15.94
C ILE A 70 8.84 -5.33 -17.08
N LYS A 71 9.07 -4.06 -17.43
CA LYS A 71 10.01 -3.65 -18.50
C LYS A 71 11.47 -3.95 -18.15
N HIS A 72 11.79 -4.17 -16.88
CA HIS A 72 13.14 -4.54 -16.45
C HIS A 72 13.45 -6.04 -16.62
N HIS A 73 12.48 -6.87 -17.03
CA HIS A 73 12.65 -8.33 -17.21
C HIS A 73 13.20 -9.05 -15.97
N GLY A 74 12.91 -8.51 -14.79
CA GLY A 74 13.46 -8.96 -13.52
C GLY A 74 14.27 -7.87 -12.84
N VAL A 75 14.23 -7.86 -11.52
CA VAL A 75 14.96 -6.90 -10.68
C VAL A 75 15.71 -7.69 -9.62
N SER A 76 16.96 -7.30 -9.35
CA SER A 76 17.72 -7.91 -8.26
C SER A 76 16.96 -7.72 -6.95
N LYS A 77 16.85 -8.79 -6.16
CA LYS A 77 16.20 -8.80 -4.85
C LYS A 77 16.81 -7.75 -3.91
N GLU A 78 18.11 -7.54 -3.99
CA GLU A 78 18.85 -6.56 -3.17
C GLU A 78 18.52 -5.13 -3.57
N LYS A 79 18.29 -4.89 -4.86
CA LYS A 79 17.98 -3.56 -5.40
C LYS A 79 16.48 -3.26 -5.41
N PHE A 80 15.62 -4.26 -5.27
CA PHE A 80 14.17 -4.10 -5.31
C PHE A 80 13.63 -2.98 -4.41
N PRO A 81 14.12 -2.79 -3.16
CA PRO A 81 13.69 -1.66 -2.33
C PRO A 81 13.96 -0.28 -2.96
N LEU A 82 15.08 -0.14 -3.70
CA LEU A 82 15.43 1.12 -4.37
C LEU A 82 14.47 1.40 -5.55
N TYR A 83 14.17 0.38 -6.35
CA TYR A 83 13.17 0.50 -7.42
C TYR A 83 11.79 0.88 -6.85
N LEU A 84 11.39 0.27 -5.73
CA LEU A 84 10.11 0.60 -5.12
C LEU A 84 10.07 2.04 -4.62
N LYS A 85 11.18 2.55 -4.05
CA LYS A 85 11.30 3.95 -3.64
C LYS A 85 11.30 4.92 -4.80
N GLU A 86 11.96 4.59 -5.90
CA GLU A 86 11.90 5.37 -7.12
C GLU A 86 10.45 5.44 -7.67
N MET A 87 9.75 4.30 -7.71
CA MET A 87 8.35 4.26 -8.16
C MET A 87 7.43 5.07 -7.24
N GLU A 88 7.61 4.99 -5.92
CA GLU A 88 6.88 5.82 -4.95
C GLU A 88 7.09 7.30 -5.24
N PHE A 89 8.36 7.72 -5.39
CA PHE A 89 8.70 9.11 -5.66
C PHE A 89 8.08 9.61 -6.96
N ARG A 90 8.22 8.86 -8.06
CA ARG A 90 7.63 9.24 -9.35
C ARG A 90 6.11 9.26 -9.31
N TYR A 91 5.49 8.30 -8.64
CA TYR A 91 4.03 8.26 -8.53
C TYR A 91 3.49 9.46 -7.76
N ASN A 92 4.13 9.84 -6.66
CA ASN A 92 3.72 10.98 -5.85
C ASN A 92 3.96 12.32 -6.55
N ASN A 93 4.98 12.42 -7.41
CA ASN A 93 5.33 13.63 -8.16
C ASN A 93 4.91 13.60 -9.63
N ARG A 94 3.98 12.72 -10.01
CA ARG A 94 3.57 12.50 -11.41
C ARG A 94 2.98 13.72 -12.14
N ASN A 95 2.53 14.72 -11.39
CA ASN A 95 1.95 15.97 -11.93
C ASN A 95 2.91 17.17 -11.81
N THR A 96 4.13 16.94 -11.35
CA THR A 96 5.13 17.99 -11.15
C THR A 96 6.23 17.81 -12.18
N GLU A 97 6.77 18.90 -12.72
CA GLU A 97 7.94 18.84 -13.59
C GLU A 97 9.21 18.64 -12.78
N ILE A 98 9.48 17.38 -12.46
CA ILE A 98 10.54 16.93 -11.55
C ILE A 98 11.96 17.24 -12.06
N PHE A 99 12.12 17.53 -13.35
CA PHE A 99 13.41 17.77 -13.99
C PHE A 99 13.78 19.25 -14.10
N HIS A 100 12.90 20.17 -13.70
CA HIS A 100 13.22 21.61 -13.66
C HIS A 100 13.85 22.04 -12.32
N GLU A 101 13.83 21.18 -11.30
CA GLU A 101 14.37 21.43 -9.95
C GLU A 101 15.69 20.70 -9.65
N LEU A 102 16.28 20.04 -10.64
CA LEU A 102 17.61 19.38 -10.57
C LEU A 102 18.62 20.15 -11.42
#